data_AF-A0A960W9R6-F1
#
_entry.id   AF-A0A960W9R6-F1
#
_cell.length_a   1.000
_cell.length_b   1.000
_cell.length_c   1.000
_cell.angle_alpha   90.00
_cell.angle_beta   90.00
_cell.angle_gamma   90.00
#
_symmetry.space_group_name_H-M   'P 1'
#
loop_
_entity.id
_entity.type
_entity.pdbx_description
1 polymer ?
#
loop_
_entity_poly.entity_id
_entity_poly.type
_entity_poly.pdbx_seq_one_letter_code
_entity_poly.pdbx_strand_id
1 'polypeptide(L)'
;MYSIRTFLLPEIIDLNRFLDELYETFRITTINTENDLYIYYDTFDWRIYAAGLLLAQNRNELQLSNLYTETLIHREVVDPKQPVSFCRDIKNDAFREQLEKILSVRALLPIVIAERSYRTFVLSGKNNASLGNILIDDSTVISNQERYHMR
;
A
#
# COMPACT_ATOMS: atom_id res chain seq x y z
N MET A 1 -16.62 8.60 -18.41
CA MET A 1 -16.52 7.94 -17.10
C MET A 1 -15.66 6.70 -17.30
N TYR A 2 -14.47 6.65 -16.72
CA TYR A 2 -13.61 5.47 -16.81
C TYR A 2 -14.09 4.44 -15.79
N SER A 3 -14.22 3.18 -16.20
CA SER A 3 -14.55 2.10 -15.28
C SER A 3 -13.25 1.40 -14.88
N ILE A 4 -12.94 1.38 -13.59
CA ILE A 4 -11.85 0.57 -13.05
C ILE A 4 -12.40 -0.84 -12.78
N ARG A 5 -11.61 -1.85 -13.14
CA ARG A 5 -11.88 -3.26 -12.85
C ARG A 5 -10.61 -3.86 -12.25
N THR A 6 -10.75 -4.38 -11.03
CA THR A 6 -9.65 -5.03 -10.32
C THR A 6 -9.84 -6.53 -10.42
N PHE A 7 -8.76 -7.23 -10.75
CA PHE A 7 -8.70 -8.68 -10.83
C PHE A 7 -7.54 -9.16 -9.96
N LEU A 8 -7.75 -10.27 -9.25
CA LEU A 8 -6.66 -10.96 -8.57
C LEU A 8 -6.00 -11.90 -9.57
N LEU A 9 -4.70 -11.77 -9.74
CA LEU A 9 -3.92 -12.70 -10.54
C LEU A 9 -3.47 -13.86 -9.65
N PRO A 10 -3.88 -15.11 -9.92
CA PRO A 10 -3.40 -16.26 -9.17
C PRO A 10 -1.88 -16.40 -9.29
N GLU A 11 -1.21 -16.82 -8.21
CA GLU A 11 0.25 -17.02 -8.18
C GLU A 11 0.77 -18.02 -9.24
N ILE A 12 -0.10 -18.91 -9.71
CA ILE A 12 0.24 -19.87 -10.78
C ILE A 12 0.41 -19.22 -12.16
N ILE A 13 -0.03 -17.97 -12.34
CA ILE A 13 0.09 -17.26 -13.61
C ILE A 13 1.41 -16.48 -13.61
N ASP A 14 2.29 -16.83 -14.55
CA ASP A 14 3.47 -16.02 -14.84
C ASP A 14 3.04 -14.70 -15.48
N LEU A 15 3.30 -13.61 -14.75
CA LEU A 15 2.97 -12.27 -15.18
C LEU A 15 3.60 -11.89 -16.52
N ASN A 16 4.85 -12.31 -16.77
CA ASN A 16 5.53 -11.98 -18.02
C ASN A 16 4.85 -12.69 -19.19
N ARG A 17 4.46 -13.96 -19.00
CA ARG A 17 3.69 -14.70 -20.00
C ARG A 17 2.33 -14.05 -20.26
N PHE A 18 1.62 -13.63 -19.22
CA PHE A 18 0.36 -12.90 -19.37
C PHE A 18 0.54 -11.61 -20.17
N LEU A 19 1.61 -10.86 -19.91
CA LEU A 19 1.94 -9.67 -20.69
C LEU A 19 2.29 -10.01 -22.14
N ASP A 20 3.07 -11.05 -22.39
CA ASP A 20 3.42 -11.52 -23.73
C ASP A 20 2.18 -11.85 -24.56
N GLU A 21 1.20 -12.56 -23.98
CA GLU A 21 -0.09 -12.85 -24.63
C GLU A 21 -0.87 -11.57 -24.97
N LEU A 22 -0.80 -10.54 -24.12
CA LEU A 22 -1.39 -9.24 -24.42
C LEU A 22 -0.64 -8.50 -25.53
N TYR A 23 0.69 -8.60 -25.59
CA TYR A 23 1.52 -7.99 -26.63
C TYR A 23 1.21 -8.53 -28.03
N GLU A 24 0.71 -9.78 -28.15
CA GLU A 24 0.30 -10.34 -29.45
C GLU A 24 -0.92 -9.62 -30.04
N THR A 25 -1.81 -9.12 -29.17
CA THR A 25 -3.08 -8.51 -29.59
C THR A 25 -3.02 -6.98 -29.58
N PHE A 26 -2.31 -6.40 -28.63
CA PHE A 26 -2.29 -4.96 -28.35
C PHE A 26 -0.87 -4.39 -28.45
N ARG A 27 -0.78 -3.11 -28.81
CA ARG A 27 0.46 -2.36 -28.59
C ARG A 27 0.46 -1.90 -27.14
N ILE A 28 1.43 -2.38 -26.36
CA ILE A 28 1.56 -2.04 -24.94
C ILE A 28 2.83 -1.22 -24.72
N THR A 29 2.72 -0.12 -23.99
CA THR A 29 3.85 0.73 -23.63
C THR A 29 3.92 0.87 -22.11
N THR A 30 5.04 0.51 -21.50
CA THR A 30 5.30 0.77 -20.10
C THR A 30 5.49 2.27 -19.87
N ILE A 31 4.67 2.85 -19.00
CA ILE A 31 4.77 4.28 -18.63
C ILE A 31 5.66 4.43 -17.40
N ASN A 32 5.49 3.53 -16.44
CA ASN A 32 6.08 3.68 -15.13
C ASN A 32 6.38 2.32 -14.51
N THR A 33 7.45 2.29 -13.71
CA THR A 33 7.78 1.18 -12.83
C THR A 33 8.28 1.78 -11.54
N GLU A 34 7.51 1.62 -10.48
CA GLU A 34 7.83 2.10 -9.14
C GLU A 34 7.99 0.91 -8.21
N ASN A 35 9.05 0.93 -7.41
CA ASN A 35 9.24 0.01 -6.30
C ASN A 35 9.28 0.84 -5.03
N ASP A 36 8.48 0.43 -4.08
CA ASP A 36 8.20 1.19 -2.88
C ASP A 36 8.23 0.29 -1.65
N LEU A 37 8.88 0.78 -0.61
CA LEU A 37 8.91 0.11 0.69
C LEU A 37 7.78 0.67 1.56
N TYR A 38 6.93 -0.22 2.05
CA TYR A 38 5.88 0.09 3.01
C TYR A 38 6.21 -0.53 4.36
N ILE A 39 6.11 0.29 5.40
CA ILE A 39 6.17 -0.17 6.80
C ILE A 39 4.77 -0.01 7.38
N TYR A 40 4.14 -1.12 7.76
CA TYR A 40 2.84 -1.12 8.41
C TYR A 40 2.99 -1.14 9.92
N TYR A 41 2.28 -0.24 10.58
CA TYR A 41 2.34 -0.04 12.01
C TYR A 41 1.04 -0.50 12.68
N ASP A 42 1.19 -1.14 13.83
CA ASP A 42 0.09 -1.39 14.76
C ASP A 42 0.63 -1.44 16.20
N THR A 43 -0.26 -1.60 17.17
CA THR A 43 0.11 -1.94 18.54
C THR A 43 0.39 -3.45 18.66
N PHE A 44 1.06 -3.85 19.74
CA PHE A 44 1.27 -5.28 20.04
C PHE A 44 -0.03 -6.09 20.13
N ASP A 45 -1.15 -5.42 20.46
CA ASP A 45 -2.51 -5.98 20.55
C ASP A 45 -3.41 -5.60 19.35
N TRP A 46 -2.82 -5.16 18.22
CA TRP A 46 -3.48 -5.01 16.90
C TRP A 46 -4.69 -4.05 16.90
N ARG A 47 -4.60 -2.93 17.61
CA ARG A 47 -5.72 -2.01 17.80
C ARG A 47 -6.10 -1.21 16.56
N ILE A 48 -5.14 -0.85 15.71
CA ILE A 48 -5.42 -0.11 14.47
C ILE A 48 -6.20 -1.03 13.52
N TYR A 49 -5.72 -2.26 13.34
CA TYR A 49 -6.42 -3.28 12.56
C TYR A 49 -7.83 -3.56 13.11
N ALA A 50 -7.96 -3.74 14.43
CA ALA A 50 -9.25 -3.97 15.08
C ALA A 50 -10.25 -2.81 14.89
N ALA A 51 -9.76 -1.59 14.69
CA ALA A 51 -10.57 -0.42 14.37
C ALA A 51 -10.97 -0.33 12.87
N GLY A 52 -10.57 -1.31 12.04
CA GLY A 52 -10.83 -1.30 10.61
C GLY A 52 -9.99 -0.27 9.84
N LEU A 53 -8.81 0.06 10.39
CA LEU A 53 -7.89 1.04 9.82
C LEU A 53 -6.55 0.37 9.47
N LEU A 54 -5.78 1.07 8.64
CA LEU A 54 -4.43 0.68 8.25
C LEU A 54 -3.51 1.89 8.37
N LEU A 55 -2.44 1.77 9.16
CA LEU A 55 -1.41 2.78 9.29
C LEU A 55 -0.15 2.29 8.56
N ALA A 56 0.28 3.03 7.55
CA ALA A 56 1.43 2.67 6.73
C ALA A 56 2.35 3.87 6.53
N GLN A 57 3.66 3.65 6.54
CA GLN A 57 4.65 4.62 6.10
C GLN A 57 5.26 4.17 4.78
N ASN A 58 5.34 5.09 3.83
CA ASN A 58 6.09 4.96 2.60
C ASN A 58 7.03 6.16 2.49
N ARG A 59 8.34 5.92 2.42
CA ARG A 59 9.37 6.97 2.40
C ARG A 59 9.16 7.97 3.55
N ASN A 60 8.85 9.22 3.22
CA ASN A 60 8.62 10.33 4.13
C ASN A 60 7.13 10.59 4.40
N GLU A 61 6.23 9.65 4.08
CA GLU A 61 4.80 9.84 4.20
C GLU A 61 4.16 8.77 5.08
N LEU A 62 3.49 9.21 6.15
CA LEU A 62 2.66 8.37 7.00
C LEU A 62 1.19 8.53 6.57
N GLN A 63 0.52 7.42 6.32
CA GLN A 63 -0.85 7.37 5.82
C GLN A 63 -1.72 6.53 6.75
N LEU A 64 -2.91 7.06 7.07
CA LEU A 64 -3.99 6.30 7.70
C LEU A 64 -5.10 6.13 6.69
N SER A 65 -5.48 4.90 6.40
CA SER A 65 -6.58 4.56 5.51
C SER A 65 -7.60 3.66 6.18
N ASN A 66 -8.81 3.65 5.61
CA ASN A 66 -9.80 2.63 5.93
C ASN A 66 -9.35 1.29 5.31
N LEU A 67 -9.34 0.23 6.11
CA LEU A 67 -8.87 -1.09 5.67
C LEU A 67 -9.78 -1.71 4.60
N TYR A 68 -11.08 -1.45 4.66
CA TYR A 68 -12.07 -2.13 3.82
C TYR A 68 -12.41 -1.37 2.54
N THR A 69 -12.34 -0.03 2.59
CA THR A 69 -12.62 0.82 1.43
C THR A 69 -11.36 1.38 0.78
N GLU A 70 -10.18 1.09 1.36
CA GLU A 70 -8.87 1.59 0.95
C GLU A 70 -8.80 3.13 0.86
N THR A 71 -9.75 3.81 1.50
CA THR A 71 -9.87 5.27 1.39
C THR A 71 -8.89 5.93 2.33
N LEU A 72 -8.07 6.85 1.80
CA LEU A 72 -7.15 7.65 2.58
C LEU A 72 -7.94 8.60 3.51
N ILE A 73 -7.67 8.51 4.82
CA ILE A 73 -8.29 9.37 5.83
C ILE A 73 -7.33 10.51 6.19
N HIS A 74 -6.08 10.15 6.50
CA HIS A 74 -5.04 11.12 6.84
C HIS A 74 -3.72 10.80 6.15
N ARG A 75 -2.95 11.87 5.94
CA ARG A 75 -1.61 11.85 5.37
C ARG A 75 -0.77 12.90 6.08
N GLU A 76 0.44 12.53 6.46
CA GLU A 76 1.41 13.44 7.04
C GLU A 76 2.82 13.18 6.51
N VAL A 77 3.57 14.25 6.31
CA VAL A 77 5.00 14.17 5.99
C VAL A 77 5.78 13.97 7.28
N VAL A 78 6.51 12.86 7.37
CA VAL A 78 7.34 12.46 8.50
C VAL A 78 8.82 12.39 8.08
N ASP A 79 9.73 12.51 9.04
CA ASP A 79 11.14 12.25 8.77
C ASP A 79 11.35 10.74 8.65
N PRO A 80 11.80 10.21 7.49
CA PRO A 80 12.02 8.77 7.32
C PRO A 80 13.06 8.21 8.29
N LYS A 81 13.92 9.04 8.88
CA LYS A 81 14.92 8.63 9.88
C LYS A 81 14.37 8.59 11.31
N GLN A 82 13.18 9.14 11.56
CA GLN A 82 12.54 9.15 12.87
C GLN A 82 11.29 8.27 12.84
N PRO A 83 11.36 7.04 13.37
CA PRO A 83 10.20 6.16 13.38
C PRO A 83 9.11 6.72 14.29
N VAL A 84 7.90 6.81 13.76
CA VAL A 84 6.72 7.24 14.53
C VAL A 84 6.37 6.14 15.53
N SER A 85 6.77 6.35 16.78
CA SER A 85 6.65 5.35 17.85
C SER A 85 5.44 5.63 18.74
N PHE A 86 5.02 6.89 18.83
CA PHE A 86 3.87 7.32 19.61
C PHE A 86 3.06 8.40 18.88
N CYS A 87 1.79 8.57 19.23
CA CYS A 87 0.94 9.63 18.66
C CYS A 87 1.57 11.03 18.77
N ARG A 88 2.30 11.30 19.86
CA ARG A 88 2.96 12.59 20.09
C ARG A 88 4.04 12.93 19.04
N ASP A 89 4.52 11.95 18.31
CA ASP A 89 5.50 12.14 17.24
C ASP A 89 4.83 12.66 15.95
N ILE A 90 3.49 12.62 15.89
CA ILE A 90 2.63 13.09 14.80
C ILE A 90 2.30 14.57 15.03
N LYS A 91 2.66 15.41 14.07
CA LYS A 91 2.51 16.88 14.17
C LYS A 91 1.11 17.34 13.80
N ASN A 92 0.40 16.61 12.96
CA ASN A 92 -0.97 16.95 12.61
C ASN A 92 -1.92 16.61 13.78
N ASP A 93 -2.55 17.64 14.35
CA ASP A 93 -3.41 17.48 15.52
C ASP A 93 -4.61 16.57 15.27
N ALA A 94 -5.28 16.68 14.11
CA ALA A 94 -6.45 15.85 13.79
C ALA A 94 -6.06 14.37 13.62
N PHE A 95 -4.94 14.11 12.93
CA PHE A 95 -4.41 12.77 12.77
C PHE A 95 -3.99 12.18 14.13
N ARG A 96 -3.28 12.97 14.93
CA ARG A 96 -2.86 12.59 16.29
C ARG A 96 -4.06 12.24 17.16
N GLU A 97 -5.07 13.11 17.23
CA GLU A 97 -6.29 12.90 18.03
C GLU A 97 -7.05 11.64 17.62
N GLN A 98 -7.13 11.35 16.32
CA GLN A 98 -7.76 10.13 15.83
C GLN A 98 -7.01 8.88 16.29
N LEU A 99 -5.68 8.89 16.21
CA LEU A 99 -4.86 7.77 16.65
C LEU A 99 -4.85 7.64 18.18
N GLU A 100 -4.82 8.73 18.94
CA GLU A 100 -4.87 8.70 20.42
C GLU A 100 -6.12 7.99 20.95
N LYS A 101 -7.28 8.16 20.29
CA LYS A 101 -8.53 7.45 20.64
C LYS A 101 -8.41 5.93 20.52
N ILE A 102 -7.53 5.45 19.64
CA ILE A 102 -7.33 4.02 19.36
C ILE A 102 -6.19 3.46 20.22
N LEU A 103 -5.05 4.16 20.21
CA LEU A 103 -3.79 3.71 20.79
C LEU A 103 -3.73 3.93 22.30
N SER A 104 -4.41 4.97 22.82
CA SER A 104 -4.25 5.42 24.21
C SER A 104 -2.76 5.67 24.52
N VAL A 105 -2.15 4.90 25.42
CA VAL A 105 -0.72 5.01 25.80
C VAL A 105 0.21 4.03 25.07
N ARG A 106 -0.30 3.25 24.11
CA ARG A 106 0.48 2.21 23.42
C ARG A 106 1.41 2.79 22.38
N ALA A 107 2.58 2.17 22.27
CA ALA A 107 3.51 2.44 21.19
C ALA A 107 3.02 1.80 19.88
N LEU A 108 3.31 2.49 18.78
CA LEU A 108 3.29 1.96 17.43
C LEU A 108 4.54 1.12 17.20
N LEU A 109 4.33 -0.09 16.70
CA LEU A 109 5.37 -1.03 16.35
C LEU A 109 5.33 -1.26 14.84
N PRO A 110 6.47 -1.34 14.15
CA PRO A 110 6.51 -1.77 12.76
C PRO A 110 6.23 -3.28 12.71
N ILE A 111 5.02 -3.68 12.32
CA ILE A 111 4.58 -5.09 12.35
C ILE A 111 4.95 -5.80 11.04
N VAL A 112 4.81 -5.12 9.90
CA VAL A 112 5.08 -5.69 8.57
C VAL A 112 5.88 -4.70 7.75
N ILE A 113 6.90 -5.19 7.06
CA ILE A 113 7.62 -4.46 6.02
C ILE A 113 7.37 -5.19 4.72
N ALA A 114 6.82 -4.48 3.73
CA ALA A 114 6.53 -5.01 2.42
C ALA A 114 7.19 -4.16 1.32
N GLU A 115 7.66 -4.83 0.28
CA GLU A 115 8.02 -4.22 -0.99
C GLU A 115 6.78 -4.29 -1.89
N ARG A 116 6.40 -3.15 -2.46
CA ARG A 116 5.31 -3.05 -3.41
C ARG A 116 5.87 -2.54 -4.73
N SER A 117 5.58 -3.25 -5.81
CA SER A 117 5.95 -2.87 -7.16
C SER A 117 4.70 -2.53 -7.97
N TYR A 118 4.72 -1.37 -8.59
CA TYR A 118 3.67 -0.92 -9.51
C TYR A 118 4.24 -0.81 -10.91
N ARG A 119 3.57 -1.46 -11.86
CA ARG A 119 3.88 -1.32 -13.29
C ARG A 119 2.64 -0.84 -14.01
N THR A 120 2.75 0.33 -14.64
CA THR A 120 1.65 0.93 -15.41
C THR A 120 1.94 0.81 -16.89
N PHE A 121 0.97 0.27 -17.62
CA PHE A 121 1.03 0.06 -19.06
C PHE A 121 -0.11 0.80 -19.76
N VAL A 122 0.16 1.48 -20.88
CA VAL A 122 -0.89 1.93 -21.81
C VAL A 122 -1.14 0.82 -22.82
N LEU A 123 -2.41 0.53 -23.07
CA LEU A 123 -2.86 -0.35 -24.14
C LEU A 123 -3.39 0.49 -25.27
N SER A 124 -2.87 0.24 -26.47
CA SER A 124 -3.31 0.87 -27.70
C SER A 124 -3.67 -0.18 -28.74
N GLY A 125 -4.71 0.11 -29.52
CA GLY A 125 -5.05 -0.66 -30.71
C GLY A 125 -3.98 -0.53 -31.79
N LYS A 126 -4.06 -1.38 -32.81
CA LYS A 126 -3.14 -1.36 -33.96
C LYS A 126 -3.14 -0.03 -34.74
N ASN A 127 -4.20 0.76 -34.59
CA ASN A 127 -4.34 2.12 -35.13
C ASN A 127 -3.80 3.23 -34.21
N ASN A 128 -3.08 2.87 -33.13
CA ASN A 128 -2.61 3.77 -32.06
C ASN A 128 -3.72 4.46 -31.25
N ALA A 129 -4.99 4.05 -31.36
CA ALA A 129 -6.03 4.53 -30.47
C ALA A 129 -5.81 3.95 -29.05
N SER A 130 -5.82 4.80 -28.03
CA SER A 130 -5.72 4.36 -26.63
C SER A 130 -6.98 3.59 -26.23
N LEU A 131 -6.79 2.40 -25.69
CA LEU A 131 -7.85 1.50 -25.22
C LEU A 131 -7.99 1.54 -23.69
N GLY A 132 -6.91 1.87 -22.98
CA GLY A 132 -6.91 1.99 -21.52
C GLY A 132 -5.53 1.79 -20.92
N ASN A 133 -5.50 1.69 -19.58
CA ASN A 133 -4.30 1.42 -18.82
C ASN A 133 -4.45 0.12 -18.05
N ILE A 134 -3.39 -0.67 -17.97
CA ILE A 134 -3.24 -1.76 -17.01
C ILE A 134 -2.31 -1.26 -15.90
N LEU A 135 -2.76 -1.40 -14.65
CA LEU A 135 -1.91 -1.27 -13.48
C LEU A 135 -1.71 -2.68 -12.92
N ILE A 136 -0.45 -3.10 -12.84
CA ILE A 136 -0.06 -4.31 -12.12
C ILE A 136 0.55 -3.88 -10.80
N ASP A 137 0.03 -4.45 -9.73
CA ASP A 137 0.41 -4.17 -8.36
C ASP A 137 0.76 -5.51 -7.71
N ASP A 138 2.01 -5.62 -7.30
CA ASP A 138 2.57 -6.81 -6.67
C ASP A 138 3.19 -6.43 -5.34
N SER A 139 2.94 -7.21 -4.31
CA SER A 139 3.37 -6.93 -2.94
C SER A 139 4.00 -8.16 -2.33
N THR A 140 5.24 -8.02 -1.88
CA THR A 140 5.98 -9.07 -1.18
C THR A 140 6.28 -8.64 0.24
N VAL A 141 5.94 -9.49 1.22
CA VAL A 141 6.33 -9.27 2.62
C VAL A 141 7.80 -9.64 2.79
N ILE A 142 8.61 -8.67 3.18
CA ILE A 142 10.07 -8.83 3.39
C ILE A 142 10.35 -9.22 4.84
N SER A 143 9.57 -8.66 5.77
CA SER A 143 9.71 -8.92 7.19
C SER A 143 8.37 -8.80 7.88
N ASN A 144 8.11 -9.72 8.81
CA ASN A 144 7.01 -9.64 9.74
C ASN A 144 7.55 -9.81 11.17
N GLN A 145 7.04 -9.01 12.11
CA GLN A 145 7.18 -9.34 13.52
C GLN A 145 6.14 -10.43 13.80
N GLU A 146 6.53 -11.70 13.71
CA GLU A 146 5.65 -12.80 14.13
C GLU A 146 5.16 -12.53 15.56
N ARG A 147 3.83 -12.63 15.74
CA ARG A 147 3.06 -12.35 16.96
C ARG A 147 3.93 -12.42 18.22
N TYR A 148 4.05 -11.30 18.94
CA TYR A 148 4.41 -11.36 20.35
C TYR A 148 3.40 -12.26 21.05
N HIS A 149 3.74 -13.54 21.22
CA HIS A 149 3.01 -14.45 22.06
C HIS A 149 3.06 -13.88 23.48
N MET A 150 2.00 -13.16 23.87
CA MET A 150 1.73 -12.87 25.27
C MET A 150 1.53 -14.22 25.96
N ARG A 151 2.56 -14.63 26.71
CA ARG A 151 2.41 -15.56 27.84
C ARG A 151 1.64 -14.87 28.95
#